data_AF-A0A1I7CLU9-F1
#
_entry.id   AF-A0A1I7CLU9-F1
#
_cell.length_a   1.000
_cell.length_b   1.000
_cell.length_c   1.000
_cell.angle_alpha   90.00
_cell.angle_beta   90.00
_cell.angle_gamma   90.00
#
_symmetry.space_group_name_H-M   'P 1'
#
loop_
_entity.id
_entity.type
_entity.pdbx_description
1 polymer ?
#
loop_
_entity_poly.entity_id
_entity_poly.type
_entity_poly.pdbx_seq_one_letter_code
_entity_poly.pdbx_strand_id
1 'polypeptide(L)'
;MWLDRFERVDGQLMAVGITQSGSQSLLTPEQMQTSNLGSGRYKAITLDTSFARWERTSACEYATAFEITSSITDRHGMFSIPYEGGNIVFPAWELQRTLLGAPATVANHVYRPGGLELLCSPVCNSDNFTIALPVGRELGPRQRSDVLTERLTWFYAYPSAYRAWNSIYRHACSGRIDIDLPSADVQLSAHGRIIDGVFYARRIYVLTLAPLEPPLDWAKTDREIYHFVNGRMRHVKSRQTGDPRLRPIGDRWNLTDGEWMVVEKFVFPQRSSSRRWSCNVRDAVDGVIVKMGTGMSWAGLDNSRAKAYVSKQLYGRMKTNGRWDQIAEFLASSRQQD
;
A
#
# COMPACT_ATOMS: atom_id res chain seq x y z
N MET A 1 -13.58 15.01 -3.09
CA MET A 1 -13.36 16.18 -2.21
C MET A 1 -11.95 16.09 -1.65
N TRP A 2 -11.25 17.21 -1.64
CA TRP A 2 -9.96 17.43 -0.98
C TRP A 2 -10.19 17.85 0.46
N LEU A 3 -9.34 17.44 1.39
CA LEU A 3 -9.38 17.90 2.77
C LEU A 3 -8.23 18.89 2.94
N ASP A 4 -8.51 20.12 3.32
CA ASP A 4 -7.51 21.20 3.27
C ASP A 4 -6.88 21.47 4.64
N ARG A 5 -7.73 21.72 5.63
CA ARG A 5 -7.32 22.18 6.96
C ARG A 5 -8.36 21.81 8.00
N PHE A 6 -8.01 22.01 9.27
CA PHE A 6 -8.98 22.02 10.36
C PHE A 6 -9.33 23.44 10.77
N GLU A 7 -10.58 23.63 11.20
CA GLU A 7 -11.10 24.85 11.80
C GLU A 7 -11.89 24.50 13.07
N ARG A 8 -12.10 25.51 13.92
CA ARG A 8 -13.01 25.41 15.07
C ARG A 8 -14.28 26.18 14.77
N VAL A 9 -15.41 25.49 14.80
CA VAL A 9 -16.75 26.07 14.63
C VAL A 9 -17.56 25.68 15.85
N ASP A 10 -18.02 26.67 16.61
CA ASP A 10 -18.73 26.47 17.88
C ASP A 10 -17.98 25.55 18.86
N GLY A 11 -16.66 25.70 18.91
CA GLY A 11 -15.76 24.90 19.75
C GLY A 11 -15.46 23.49 19.22
N GLN A 12 -16.16 23.03 18.19
CA GLN A 12 -15.95 21.72 17.57
C GLN A 12 -14.90 21.79 16.47
N LEU A 13 -14.08 20.74 16.39
CA LEU A 13 -13.06 20.60 15.35
C LEU A 13 -13.71 20.07 14.07
N MET A 14 -13.65 20.85 12.99
CA MET A 14 -14.23 20.52 11.69
C MET A 14 -13.15 20.59 10.61
N ALA A 15 -13.11 19.62 9.70
CA ALA A 15 -12.25 19.67 8.53
C ALA A 15 -12.91 20.47 7.41
N VAL A 16 -12.14 21.33 6.76
CA VAL A 16 -12.59 22.03 5.56
C VAL A 16 -12.34 21.16 4.34
N GLY A 17 -13.41 20.68 3.73
CA GLY A 17 -13.40 19.94 2.48
C GLY A 17 -13.63 20.85 1.27
N ILE A 18 -12.80 20.73 0.23
CA ILE A 18 -12.88 21.51 -1.01
C ILE A 18 -13.26 20.59 -2.17
N THR A 19 -14.29 20.97 -2.93
CA THR A 19 -14.69 20.28 -4.17
C THR A 19 -13.81 20.70 -5.35
N GLN A 20 -13.92 20.01 -6.49
CA GLN A 20 -13.21 20.41 -7.71
C GLN A 20 -13.66 21.78 -8.23
N SER A 21 -14.90 22.20 -7.95
CA SER A 21 -15.40 23.55 -8.24
C SER A 21 -14.88 24.63 -7.30
N GLY A 22 -14.06 24.29 -6.30
CA GLY A 22 -13.58 25.23 -5.28
C GLY A 22 -14.57 25.50 -4.13
N SER A 23 -15.73 24.85 -4.12
CA SER A 23 -16.72 25.00 -3.05
C SER A 23 -16.22 24.36 -1.76
N GLN A 24 -16.33 25.10 -0.65
CA GLN A 24 -15.92 24.63 0.67
C GLN A 24 -17.11 24.02 1.42
N SER A 25 -16.83 22.99 2.23
CA SER A 25 -17.79 22.35 3.13
C SER A 25 -17.10 21.98 4.42
N LEU A 26 -17.82 22.05 5.54
CA LEU A 26 -17.31 21.62 6.84
C LEU A 26 -17.68 20.16 7.07
N LEU A 27 -16.70 19.36 7.48
CA LEU A 27 -16.83 17.93 7.73
C LEU A 27 -16.43 17.61 9.16
N THR A 28 -17.24 16.80 9.83
CA THR A 28 -16.81 16.14 11.08
C THR A 28 -15.69 15.13 10.80
N PRO A 29 -14.87 14.77 11.81
CA PRO A 29 -13.86 13.72 11.69
C PRO A 29 -14.39 12.39 11.14
N GLU A 30 -15.61 12.01 11.48
CA GLU A 30 -16.28 10.82 10.97
C GLU A 30 -16.57 10.94 9.47
N GLN A 31 -17.09 12.10 9.04
CA GLN A 31 -17.39 12.36 7.63
C GLN A 31 -16.14 12.37 6.76
N MET A 32 -14.99 12.82 7.28
CA MET A 32 -13.70 12.79 6.55
C MET A 32 -13.38 11.39 5.99
N GLN A 33 -13.79 10.31 6.66
CA GLN A 33 -13.51 8.92 6.22
C GLN A 33 -14.20 8.57 4.89
N THR A 34 -15.34 9.19 4.61
CA THR A 34 -16.08 9.00 3.35
C THR A 34 -15.54 9.88 2.22
N SER A 35 -14.74 10.90 2.57
CA SER A 35 -14.12 11.78 1.59
C SER A 35 -13.16 11.00 0.70
N ASN A 36 -13.32 11.19 -0.60
CA ASN A 36 -12.53 10.56 -1.63
C ASN A 36 -12.16 11.61 -2.67
N LEU A 37 -10.88 11.71 -2.98
CA LEU A 37 -10.39 12.66 -3.98
C LEU A 37 -10.48 12.05 -5.39
N GLY A 38 -11.30 12.63 -6.26
CA GLY A 38 -11.43 12.23 -7.67
C GLY A 38 -12.09 10.86 -7.92
N SER A 39 -12.37 10.61 -9.20
CA SER A 39 -12.84 9.33 -9.76
C SER A 39 -11.94 8.95 -10.94
N GLY A 40 -11.82 7.67 -11.27
CA GLY A 40 -11.07 7.24 -12.45
C GLY A 40 -10.29 5.93 -12.27
N ARG A 41 -9.57 5.52 -13.31
CA ARG A 41 -8.66 4.37 -13.26
C ARG A 41 -7.41 4.74 -12.46
N TYR A 42 -7.05 3.90 -11.51
CA TYR A 42 -5.88 4.09 -10.65
C TYR A 42 -4.84 3.00 -10.90
N LYS A 43 -3.56 3.41 -10.82
CA LYS A 43 -2.42 2.50 -10.73
C LYS A 43 -2.21 2.13 -9.27
N ALA A 44 -1.80 0.89 -9.03
CA ALA A 44 -1.36 0.42 -7.73
C ALA A 44 0.13 0.09 -7.80
N ILE A 45 0.86 0.49 -6.77
CA ILE A 45 2.26 0.15 -6.55
C ILE A 45 2.40 -0.45 -5.15
N THR A 46 3.38 -1.32 -4.98
CA THR A 46 3.78 -1.84 -3.67
C THR A 46 5.25 -1.52 -3.49
N LEU A 47 5.62 -1.05 -2.32
CA LEU A 47 6.99 -0.67 -2.03
C LEU A 47 7.32 -0.92 -0.56
N ASP A 48 8.59 -1.22 -0.33
CA ASP A 48 9.22 -1.25 0.97
C ASP A 48 10.01 0.06 1.13
N THR A 49 9.76 0.79 2.22
CA THR A 49 10.38 2.10 2.48
C THR A 49 10.54 2.33 3.98
N SER A 50 11.27 3.39 4.34
CA SER A 50 11.46 3.81 5.73
C SER A 50 10.87 5.21 5.90
N PHE A 51 10.08 5.44 6.93
CA PHE A 51 9.52 6.77 7.20
C PHE A 51 10.59 7.85 7.40
N ALA A 52 11.80 7.47 7.82
CA ALA A 52 12.93 8.38 7.95
C ALA A 52 13.41 8.98 6.61
N ARG A 53 13.06 8.35 5.47
CA ARG A 53 13.41 8.83 4.12
C ARG A 53 12.35 9.71 3.49
N TRP A 54 11.26 9.97 4.20
CA TRP A 54 10.12 10.72 3.66
C TRP A 54 10.34 12.20 3.91
N GLU A 55 10.25 12.97 2.83
CA GLU A 55 10.43 14.42 2.87
C GLU A 55 9.08 15.12 2.81
N ARG A 56 9.01 16.36 3.32
CA ARG A 56 7.81 17.18 3.20
C ARG A 56 7.70 17.75 1.79
N THR A 57 6.49 17.84 1.27
CA THR A 57 6.21 18.50 -0.02
C THR A 57 4.92 19.34 0.07
N SER A 58 4.58 20.04 -1.00
CA SER A 58 3.50 21.03 -1.06
C SER A 58 2.12 20.38 -1.22
N ALA A 59 1.17 20.81 -0.39
CA ALA A 59 -0.25 20.46 -0.52
C ALA A 59 -0.85 21.08 -1.79
N CYS A 60 -0.41 22.28 -2.15
CA CYS A 60 -0.86 23.00 -3.34
C CYS A 60 -0.47 22.24 -4.62
N GLU A 61 0.76 21.73 -4.72
CA GLU A 61 1.19 20.93 -5.87
C GLU A 61 0.36 19.65 -6.00
N TYR A 62 0.16 18.94 -4.89
CA TYR A 62 -0.68 17.74 -4.86
C TYR A 62 -2.10 18.06 -5.32
N ALA A 63 -2.75 19.07 -4.75
CA ALA A 63 -4.13 19.41 -5.07
C ALA A 63 -4.29 19.91 -6.52
N THR A 64 -3.32 20.68 -7.02
CA THR A 64 -3.26 21.14 -8.42
C THR A 64 -3.21 19.97 -9.38
N ALA A 65 -2.46 18.90 -9.05
CA ALA A 65 -2.45 17.70 -9.87
C ALA A 65 -3.88 17.17 -10.08
N PHE A 66 -4.77 17.29 -9.07
CA PHE A 66 -6.19 16.91 -9.09
C PHE A 66 -7.15 18.01 -9.55
N GLU A 67 -6.66 18.99 -10.29
CA GLU A 67 -7.46 20.07 -10.89
C GLU A 67 -8.23 20.89 -9.85
N ILE A 68 -7.76 20.88 -8.61
CA ILE A 68 -8.23 21.78 -7.57
C ILE A 68 -7.22 22.91 -7.55
N THR A 69 -7.64 24.11 -7.89
CA THR A 69 -6.73 25.25 -8.09
C THR A 69 -7.10 26.48 -7.26
N SER A 70 -8.22 26.42 -6.54
CA SER A 70 -8.73 27.54 -5.75
C SER A 70 -8.89 27.17 -4.28
N SER A 71 -8.67 28.16 -3.42
CA SER A 71 -8.85 28.07 -1.96
C SER A 71 -8.01 27.01 -1.23
N ILE A 72 -6.97 26.48 -1.87
CA ILE A 72 -6.06 25.51 -1.24
C ILE A 72 -5.08 26.26 -0.34
N THR A 73 -4.84 25.70 0.83
CA THR A 73 -3.81 26.15 1.75
C THR A 73 -2.76 25.06 1.93
N ASP A 74 -1.57 25.43 2.39
CA ASP A 74 -0.51 24.45 2.68
C ASP A 74 -0.64 23.86 4.10
N ARG A 75 -1.88 23.60 4.53
CA ARG A 75 -2.22 23.08 5.88
C ARG A 75 -2.55 21.59 5.89
N HIS A 76 -2.55 20.92 4.74
CA HIS A 76 -2.59 19.46 4.66
C HIS A 76 -1.17 18.94 4.40
N GLY A 77 -0.58 18.28 5.40
CA GLY A 77 0.77 17.71 5.25
C GLY A 77 0.85 16.72 4.08
N MET A 78 1.83 16.91 3.20
CA MET A 78 2.21 15.95 2.17
C MET A 78 3.60 15.41 2.44
N PHE A 79 3.84 14.18 1.99
CA PHE A 79 5.14 13.52 2.07
C PHE A 79 5.56 12.97 0.72
N SER A 80 6.84 13.05 0.39
CA SER A 80 7.41 12.52 -0.84
C SER A 80 8.56 11.56 -0.59
N ILE A 81 8.70 10.57 -1.48
CA ILE A 81 9.90 9.72 -1.57
C ILE A 81 10.30 9.51 -3.04
N PRO A 82 11.59 9.32 -3.33
CA PRO A 82 12.05 8.88 -4.65
C PRO A 82 11.54 7.48 -5.01
N TYR A 83 11.13 7.27 -6.26
CA TYR A 83 10.70 5.96 -6.80
C TYR A 83 10.79 5.90 -8.33
N GLU A 84 11.49 4.89 -8.86
CA GLU A 84 11.61 4.62 -10.32
C GLU A 84 11.97 5.87 -11.17
N GLY A 85 12.88 6.72 -10.68
CA GLY A 85 13.30 7.94 -11.40
C GLY A 85 12.33 9.12 -11.30
N GLY A 86 11.25 9.00 -10.52
CA GLY A 86 10.36 10.09 -10.13
C GLY A 86 10.14 10.12 -8.62
N ASN A 87 9.02 10.71 -8.20
CA ASN A 87 8.61 10.76 -6.79
C ASN A 87 7.23 10.12 -6.59
N ILE A 88 7.00 9.56 -5.41
CA ILE A 88 5.66 9.25 -4.91
C ILE A 88 5.29 10.29 -3.87
N VAL A 89 4.08 10.87 -3.97
CA VAL A 89 3.55 11.81 -2.99
C VAL A 89 2.37 11.19 -2.23
N PHE A 90 2.41 11.27 -0.90
CA PHE A 90 1.45 10.72 0.04
C PHE A 90 0.82 11.82 0.89
N PRO A 91 -0.52 11.93 0.93
CA PRO A 91 -1.19 12.88 1.82
C PRO A 91 -1.25 12.34 3.26
N ALA A 92 -1.02 13.22 4.24
CA ALA A 92 -1.00 12.86 5.67
C ALA A 92 -2.31 12.20 6.14
N TRP A 93 -3.47 12.70 5.70
CA TRP A 93 -4.76 12.07 5.97
C TRP A 93 -4.82 10.58 5.58
N GLU A 94 -4.25 10.21 4.43
CA GLU A 94 -4.25 8.81 4.00
C GLU A 94 -3.33 7.95 4.87
N LEU A 95 -2.23 8.54 5.37
CA LEU A 95 -1.36 7.90 6.36
C LEU A 95 -2.05 7.72 7.70
N GLN A 96 -2.71 8.75 8.22
CA GLN A 96 -3.51 8.66 9.44
C GLN A 96 -4.53 7.53 9.29
N ARG A 97 -5.35 7.57 8.23
CA ARG A 97 -6.37 6.56 7.98
C ARG A 97 -5.79 5.14 7.92
N THR A 98 -4.67 4.98 7.20
CA THR A 98 -4.08 3.66 6.99
C THR A 98 -3.36 3.11 8.23
N LEU A 99 -2.76 3.95 9.08
CA LEU A 99 -2.08 3.55 10.31
C LEU A 99 -3.07 3.28 11.46
N LEU A 100 -4.17 4.02 11.50
CA LEU A 100 -5.21 3.91 12.52
C LEU A 100 -6.26 2.82 12.22
N GLY A 101 -6.28 2.28 11.00
CA GLY A 101 -7.20 1.21 10.59
C GLY A 101 -8.61 1.68 10.20
N ALA A 102 -8.84 2.99 10.07
CA ALA A 102 -10.07 3.63 9.59
C ALA A 102 -11.44 3.29 10.25
N PRO A 103 -11.59 2.83 11.51
CA PRO A 103 -12.93 2.75 12.10
C PRO A 103 -13.40 4.17 12.43
N ALA A 104 -14.66 4.51 12.15
CA ALA A 104 -15.27 5.77 12.59
C ALA A 104 -15.13 5.97 14.12
N THR A 105 -15.09 4.87 14.86
CA THR A 105 -14.92 4.88 16.32
C THR A 105 -13.55 5.41 16.75
N VAL A 106 -12.47 5.12 16.03
CA VAL A 106 -11.13 5.61 16.38
C VAL A 106 -10.99 7.11 16.10
N ALA A 107 -11.70 7.65 15.11
CA ALA A 107 -11.64 9.07 14.75
C ALA A 107 -12.00 9.99 15.93
N ASN A 108 -12.98 9.59 16.74
CA ASN A 108 -13.38 10.34 17.94
C ASN A 108 -12.27 10.47 18.97
N HIS A 109 -11.36 9.50 19.05
CA HIS A 109 -10.27 9.51 20.02
C HIS A 109 -9.04 10.24 19.47
N VAL A 110 -8.73 10.07 18.19
CA VAL A 110 -7.53 10.63 17.55
C VAL A 110 -7.46 12.16 17.63
N TYR A 111 -8.62 12.83 17.60
CA TYR A 111 -8.71 14.29 17.68
C TYR A 111 -9.07 14.78 19.09
N ARG A 112 -8.63 14.07 20.14
CA ARG A 112 -8.80 14.45 21.54
C ARG A 112 -7.46 14.40 22.31
N PRO A 113 -7.29 15.24 23.35
CA PRO A 113 -6.14 15.11 24.24
C PRO A 113 -6.20 13.78 24.98
N GLY A 114 -5.08 13.05 25.05
CA GLY A 114 -5.03 11.72 25.67
C GLY A 114 -5.91 10.68 24.95
N GLY A 115 -6.12 10.87 23.65
CA GLY A 115 -7.04 10.03 22.87
C GLY A 115 -6.70 8.55 22.90
N LEU A 116 -5.40 8.22 22.91
CA LEU A 116 -4.93 6.84 22.93
C LEU A 116 -5.27 6.16 24.25
N GLU A 117 -5.08 6.86 25.36
CA GLU A 117 -5.40 6.43 26.74
C GLU A 117 -6.90 6.26 26.98
N LEU A 118 -7.70 7.12 26.37
CA LEU A 118 -9.15 7.00 26.42
C LEU A 118 -9.65 5.82 25.57
N LEU A 119 -8.92 5.48 24.50
CA LEU A 119 -9.30 4.40 23.59
C LEU A 119 -8.85 3.03 24.11
N CYS A 120 -7.69 2.92 24.73
CA CYS A 120 -7.17 1.66 25.21
C CYS A 120 -6.12 1.82 26.33
N SER A 121 -5.81 0.72 27.00
CA SER A 121 -4.79 0.70 28.06
C SER A 121 -3.99 -0.60 28.02
N PRO A 122 -2.67 -0.56 28.33
CA PRO A 122 -1.88 -1.78 28.46
C PRO A 122 -2.28 -2.53 29.74
N VAL A 123 -2.38 -3.85 29.63
CA VAL A 123 -2.54 -4.79 30.75
C VAL A 123 -1.32 -5.68 30.77
N CYS A 124 -0.46 -5.51 31.77
CA CYS A 124 0.77 -6.25 31.94
C CYS A 124 0.53 -7.49 32.81
N ASN A 125 1.06 -8.62 32.37
CA ASN A 125 1.22 -9.84 33.16
C ASN A 125 2.72 -10.09 33.40
N SER A 126 3.08 -11.20 34.06
CA SER A 126 4.48 -11.53 34.39
C SER A 126 5.43 -11.53 33.19
N ASP A 127 4.95 -11.98 32.02
CA ASP A 127 5.80 -12.26 30.85
C ASP A 127 5.31 -11.61 29.55
N ASN A 128 4.19 -10.89 29.59
CA ASN A 128 3.62 -10.25 28.41
C ASN A 128 2.78 -9.02 28.77
N PHE A 129 2.42 -8.24 27.75
CA PHE A 129 1.34 -7.27 27.87
C PHE A 129 0.33 -7.48 26.75
N THR A 130 -0.87 -7.01 26.99
CA THR A 130 -1.95 -6.95 26.00
C THR A 130 -2.59 -5.57 26.05
N ILE A 131 -3.22 -5.15 24.95
CA ILE A 131 -4.00 -3.93 24.94
C ILE A 131 -5.46 -4.26 25.26
N ALA A 132 -5.96 -3.71 26.35
CA ALA A 132 -7.36 -3.74 26.71
C ALA A 132 -8.08 -2.53 26.11
N LEU A 133 -9.19 -2.79 25.41
CA LEU A 133 -10.14 -1.76 24.99
C LEU A 133 -11.21 -1.62 26.09
N PRO A 134 -11.58 -0.41 26.51
CA PRO A 134 -12.63 -0.20 27.50
C PRO A 134 -13.90 -0.97 27.11
N VAL A 135 -14.46 -1.68 28.07
CA VAL A 135 -15.73 -2.39 27.89
C VAL A 135 -16.85 -1.35 27.95
N GLY A 136 -17.19 -0.77 26.79
CA GLY A 136 -18.24 0.25 26.67
C GLY A 136 -18.99 0.14 25.34
N ARG A 137 -20.21 0.71 25.30
CA ARG A 137 -21.18 0.65 24.18
C ARG A 137 -20.65 1.18 22.83
N GLU A 138 -19.49 1.82 22.80
CA GLU A 138 -18.97 2.54 21.62
C GLU A 138 -18.27 1.64 20.61
N LEU A 139 -17.69 0.51 21.05
CA LEU A 139 -17.03 -0.45 20.16
C LEU A 139 -17.82 -1.75 20.11
N GLY A 140 -18.61 -1.93 19.04
CA GLY A 140 -19.34 -3.17 18.80
C GLY A 140 -18.39 -4.37 18.63
N PRO A 141 -18.84 -5.62 18.88
CA PRO A 141 -18.00 -6.81 18.76
C PRO A 141 -17.29 -6.95 17.40
N ARG A 142 -17.93 -6.48 16.32
CA ARG A 142 -17.37 -6.47 14.95
C ARG A 142 -16.24 -5.47 14.74
N GLN A 143 -16.10 -4.47 15.61
CA GLN A 143 -15.06 -3.42 15.52
C GLN A 143 -13.80 -3.79 16.31
N ARG A 144 -13.88 -4.78 17.20
CA ARG A 144 -12.72 -5.39 17.89
C ARG A 144 -12.07 -6.42 16.98
N SER A 145 -11.45 -5.97 15.89
CA SER A 145 -10.62 -6.85 15.07
C SER A 145 -9.22 -6.96 15.67
N ASP A 146 -8.60 -8.14 15.61
CA ASP A 146 -7.22 -8.35 16.06
C ASP A 146 -6.25 -7.33 15.46
N VAL A 147 -6.47 -6.92 14.21
CA VAL A 147 -5.69 -5.89 13.53
C VAL A 147 -5.77 -4.51 14.18
N LEU A 148 -6.91 -4.14 14.78
CA LEU A 148 -7.02 -2.87 15.53
C LEU A 148 -6.18 -2.97 16.80
N THR A 149 -6.31 -4.08 17.54
CA THR A 149 -5.50 -4.33 18.73
C THR A 149 -4.00 -4.29 18.39
N GLU A 150 -3.56 -4.93 17.30
CA GLU A 150 -2.16 -4.89 16.86
C GLU A 150 -1.67 -3.45 16.59
N ARG A 151 -2.48 -2.62 15.93
CA ARG A 151 -2.13 -1.21 15.70
C ARG A 151 -1.98 -0.45 17.01
N LEU A 152 -2.92 -0.65 17.93
CA LEU A 152 -2.90 0.01 19.22
C LEU A 152 -1.73 -0.47 20.09
N THR A 153 -1.38 -1.76 20.03
CA THR A 153 -0.18 -2.31 20.67
C THR A 153 1.05 -1.57 20.19
N TRP A 154 1.23 -1.43 18.87
CA TRP A 154 2.37 -0.70 18.31
C TRP A 154 2.40 0.77 18.76
N PHE A 155 1.27 1.47 18.67
CA PHE A 155 1.18 2.87 19.11
C PHE A 155 1.51 3.06 20.58
N TYR A 156 1.20 2.10 21.44
CA TYR A 156 1.48 2.15 22.87
C TYR A 156 2.90 1.73 23.23
N ALA A 157 3.44 0.72 22.56
CA ALA A 157 4.71 0.11 22.91
C ALA A 157 5.93 0.93 22.45
N TYR A 158 5.82 1.69 21.35
CA TYR A 158 6.96 2.36 20.72
C TYR A 158 6.90 3.89 20.89
N PRO A 159 7.95 4.54 21.43
CA PRO A 159 7.93 5.98 21.73
C PRO A 159 7.61 6.91 20.56
N SER A 160 8.18 6.67 19.38
CA SER A 160 7.91 7.46 18.17
C SER A 160 6.51 7.21 17.61
N ALA A 161 5.98 5.99 17.73
CA ALA A 161 4.60 5.69 17.36
C ALA A 161 3.63 6.43 18.30
N TYR A 162 3.86 6.36 19.61
CA TYR A 162 3.09 7.09 20.60
C TYR A 162 3.09 8.61 20.35
N ARG A 163 4.24 9.19 20.00
CA ARG A 163 4.34 10.59 19.56
C ARG A 163 3.57 10.85 18.26
N ALA A 164 3.67 9.96 17.28
CA ALA A 164 2.95 10.06 16.02
C ALA A 164 1.43 10.13 16.25
N TRP A 165 0.87 9.28 17.11
CA TRP A 165 -0.56 9.35 17.48
C TRP A 165 -0.93 10.73 18.03
N ASN A 166 -0.22 11.17 19.07
CA ASN A 166 -0.52 12.42 19.77
C ASN A 166 -0.29 13.66 18.89
N SER A 167 0.61 13.57 17.90
CA SER A 167 0.85 14.65 16.95
C SER A 167 -0.38 14.99 16.13
N ILE A 168 -1.28 14.04 15.88
CA ILE A 168 -2.45 14.26 15.02
C ILE A 168 -3.38 15.30 15.65
N TYR A 169 -3.72 15.13 16.94
CA TYR A 169 -4.51 16.11 17.67
C TYR A 169 -3.81 17.46 17.78
N ARG A 170 -2.49 17.46 18.05
CA ARG A 170 -1.68 18.69 18.13
C ARG A 170 -1.70 19.48 16.82
N HIS A 171 -1.53 18.81 15.69
CA HIS A 171 -1.62 19.41 14.36
C HIS A 171 -3.04 19.87 14.04
N ALA A 172 -4.05 19.09 14.38
CA ALA A 172 -5.43 19.50 14.17
C ALA A 172 -5.79 20.78 14.96
N CYS A 173 -5.29 20.92 16.19
CA CYS A 173 -5.46 22.14 16.98
C CYS A 173 -4.77 23.37 16.38
N SER A 174 -3.71 23.18 15.59
CA SER A 174 -3.07 24.27 14.83
C SER A 174 -3.69 24.48 13.44
N GLY A 175 -4.84 23.83 13.18
CA GLY A 175 -5.57 23.92 11.93
C GLY A 175 -4.96 23.09 10.79
N ARG A 176 -4.11 22.11 11.09
CA ARG A 176 -3.39 21.30 10.09
C ARG A 176 -3.88 19.85 10.06
N ILE A 177 -4.02 19.29 8.87
CA ILE A 177 -4.22 17.85 8.68
C ILE A 177 -2.84 17.22 8.50
N ASP A 178 -2.26 16.73 9.60
CA ASP A 178 -0.87 16.31 9.60
C ASP A 178 -0.56 15.23 10.64
N ILE A 179 0.57 14.54 10.49
CA ILE A 179 1.10 13.52 11.41
C ILE A 179 2.61 13.60 11.45
N ASP A 180 3.21 13.46 12.64
CA ASP A 180 4.65 13.22 12.76
C ASP A 180 4.93 11.76 12.41
N LEU A 181 5.85 11.51 11.48
CA LEU A 181 6.13 10.14 11.05
C LEU A 181 6.91 9.38 12.13
N PRO A 182 6.50 8.14 12.49
CA PRO A 182 7.22 7.33 13.45
C PRO A 182 8.49 6.72 12.83
N SER A 183 9.40 6.27 13.68
CA SER A 183 10.64 5.59 13.26
C SER A 183 10.32 4.14 12.93
N ALA A 184 9.99 3.85 11.67
CA ALA A 184 9.67 2.50 11.22
C ALA A 184 9.99 2.28 9.73
N ASP A 185 10.35 1.04 9.42
CA ASP A 185 10.29 0.50 8.07
C ASP A 185 8.87 -0.02 7.79
N VAL A 186 8.38 0.22 6.58
CA VAL A 186 7.01 -0.09 6.18
C VAL A 186 6.98 -0.71 4.79
N GLN A 187 6.19 -1.77 4.67
CA GLN A 187 5.71 -2.26 3.39
C GLN A 187 4.31 -1.70 3.17
N LEU A 188 4.10 -0.99 2.08
CA LEU A 188 2.80 -0.40 1.77
C LEU A 188 2.37 -0.64 0.33
N SER A 189 1.06 -0.64 0.11
CA SER A 189 0.44 -0.56 -1.21
C SER A 189 -0.22 0.79 -1.40
N ALA A 190 0.23 1.54 -2.41
CA ALA A 190 -0.30 2.84 -2.75
C ALA A 190 -1.12 2.77 -4.03
N HIS A 191 -2.30 3.37 -4.01
CA HIS A 191 -3.18 3.51 -5.16
C HIS A 191 -3.31 4.97 -5.53
N GLY A 192 -3.06 5.29 -6.79
CA GLY A 192 -2.96 6.66 -7.24
C GLY A 192 -2.91 6.76 -8.74
N ARG A 193 -2.35 7.86 -9.23
CA ARG A 193 -2.13 8.10 -10.66
C ARG A 193 -0.78 8.75 -10.87
N ILE A 194 -0.23 8.55 -12.05
CA ILE A 194 1.03 9.17 -12.47
C ILE A 194 0.67 10.39 -13.31
N ILE A 195 1.19 11.56 -12.94
CA ILE A 195 1.05 12.82 -13.67
C ILE A 195 2.45 13.40 -13.76
N ASP A 196 2.91 13.68 -14.98
CA ASP A 196 4.22 14.27 -15.26
C ASP A 196 5.39 13.56 -14.52
N GLY A 197 5.35 12.23 -14.52
CA GLY A 197 6.38 11.38 -13.89
C GLY A 197 6.26 11.23 -12.36
N VAL A 198 5.32 11.90 -11.70
CA VAL A 198 5.09 11.81 -10.25
C VAL A 198 3.88 10.94 -9.95
N PHE A 199 4.02 9.97 -9.04
CA PHE A 199 2.90 9.15 -8.56
C PHE A 199 2.21 9.83 -7.38
N TYR A 200 1.01 10.35 -7.60
CA TYR A 200 0.19 10.95 -6.55
C TYR A 200 -0.68 9.88 -5.89
N ALA A 201 -0.28 9.43 -4.71
CA ALA A 201 -1.00 8.42 -3.94
C ALA A 201 -2.28 9.01 -3.36
N ARG A 202 -3.39 8.34 -3.60
CA ARG A 202 -4.74 8.75 -3.18
C ARG A 202 -5.31 7.81 -2.12
N ARG A 203 -4.84 6.56 -2.09
CA ARG A 203 -5.10 5.61 -1.01
C ARG A 203 -3.83 4.87 -0.66
N ILE A 204 -3.63 4.63 0.62
CA ILE A 204 -2.47 3.92 1.14
C ILE A 204 -2.97 2.77 2.00
N TYR A 205 -2.33 1.61 1.86
CA TYR A 205 -2.54 0.45 2.71
C TYR A 205 -1.18 0.03 3.27
N VAL A 206 -0.97 0.22 4.57
CA VAL A 206 0.20 -0.37 5.24
C VAL A 206 -0.05 -1.86 5.40
N LEU A 207 0.86 -2.67 4.88
CA LEU A 207 0.79 -4.13 4.90
C LEU A 207 1.54 -4.66 6.11
N THR A 208 2.80 -4.27 6.25
CA THR A 208 3.63 -4.58 7.40
C THR A 208 4.36 -3.35 7.88
N LEU A 209 4.72 -3.36 9.16
CA LEU A 209 5.48 -2.30 9.81
C LEU A 209 6.50 -2.94 10.76
N ALA A 210 7.74 -2.48 10.70
CA ALA A 210 8.85 -2.89 11.56
C ALA A 210 9.43 -1.64 12.26
N PRO A 211 9.24 -1.46 13.56
CA PRO A 211 9.79 -0.32 14.29
C PRO A 211 11.32 -0.30 14.25
N LEU A 212 11.91 0.88 14.15
CA LEU A 212 13.38 1.09 14.11
C LEU A 212 13.93 1.60 15.45
N GLU A 213 13.12 1.60 16.49
CA GLU A 213 13.49 1.94 17.86
C GLU A 213 13.06 0.79 18.80
N PRO A 214 13.69 0.63 19.97
CA PRO A 214 13.24 -0.36 20.93
C PRO A 214 11.87 0.01 21.52
N PRO A 215 11.04 -0.98 21.89
CA PRO A 215 9.83 -0.71 22.66
C PRO A 215 10.18 -0.18 24.06
N LEU A 216 9.20 0.39 24.76
CA LEU A 216 9.32 0.78 26.16
C LEU A 216 9.68 -0.41 27.05
N ASP A 217 10.28 -0.15 28.21
CA ASP A 217 10.80 -1.21 29.09
C ASP A 217 9.75 -2.26 29.49
N TRP A 218 8.51 -1.84 29.68
CA TRP A 218 7.38 -2.71 30.04
C TRP A 218 6.84 -3.52 28.84
N ALA A 219 7.27 -3.20 27.62
CA ALA A 219 6.85 -3.82 26.36
C ALA A 219 8.01 -4.58 25.66
N LYS A 220 9.08 -4.95 26.37
CA LYS A 220 10.27 -5.60 25.76
C LYS A 220 9.99 -6.92 25.05
N THR A 221 8.93 -7.64 25.42
CA THR A 221 8.54 -8.92 24.83
C THR A 221 7.64 -8.77 23.60
N ASP A 222 7.52 -7.55 23.07
CA ASP A 222 6.66 -7.25 21.94
C ASP A 222 7.22 -7.76 20.60
N ARG A 223 6.37 -7.68 19.57
CA ARG A 223 6.68 -8.12 18.21
C ARG A 223 7.59 -7.12 17.49
N GLU A 224 8.56 -7.65 16.75
CA GLU A 224 9.41 -6.86 15.85
C GLU A 224 8.68 -6.42 14.58
N ILE A 225 7.65 -7.16 14.16
CA ILE A 225 6.89 -6.90 12.93
C ILE A 225 5.39 -6.96 13.22
N TYR A 226 4.70 -5.94 12.72
CA TYR A 226 3.26 -5.77 12.80
C TYR A 226 2.58 -5.99 11.46
N HIS A 227 1.43 -6.65 11.45
CA HIS A 227 0.69 -6.99 10.23
C HIS A 227 -0.65 -6.25 10.19
N PHE A 228 -0.72 -5.22 9.35
CA PHE A 228 -1.85 -4.27 9.36
C PHE A 228 -3.02 -4.69 8.44
N VAL A 229 -2.98 -5.89 7.87
CA VAL A 229 -3.93 -6.37 6.84
C VAL A 229 -5.11 -7.15 7.44
N ASN A 230 -6.29 -6.55 7.44
CA ASN A 230 -7.57 -7.22 7.72
C ASN A 230 -8.12 -7.87 6.44
N GLY A 231 -7.54 -8.97 5.95
CA GLY A 231 -8.13 -9.85 4.91
C GLY A 231 -8.51 -9.24 3.55
N ARG A 232 -8.30 -7.93 3.36
CA ARG A 232 -8.47 -7.21 2.11
C ARG A 232 -7.09 -6.76 1.62
N MET A 233 -6.20 -7.74 1.43
CA MET A 233 -5.66 -7.84 0.09
C MET A 233 -6.88 -7.94 -0.83
N ARG A 234 -7.50 -6.81 -1.21
CA ARG A 234 -8.05 -6.74 -2.55
C ARG A 234 -6.83 -7.10 -3.35
N HIS A 235 -6.75 -8.36 -3.78
CA HIS A 235 -5.73 -8.82 -4.69
C HIS A 235 -5.66 -7.69 -5.68
N VAL A 236 -4.59 -6.90 -5.60
CA VAL A 236 -4.32 -5.85 -6.55
C VAL A 236 -4.40 -6.65 -7.83
N LYS A 237 -5.49 -6.49 -8.60
CA LYS A 237 -5.74 -7.32 -9.78
C LYS A 237 -4.41 -7.27 -10.48
N SER A 238 -3.73 -8.42 -10.47
CA SER A 238 -2.28 -8.47 -10.68
C SER A 238 -2.02 -7.55 -11.84
N ARG A 239 -1.17 -6.53 -11.64
CA ARG A 239 -0.86 -5.52 -12.65
C ARG A 239 -0.93 -6.20 -14.01
N GLN A 240 -1.47 -5.48 -14.99
CA GLN A 240 -1.18 -5.79 -16.37
C GLN A 240 0.33 -5.51 -16.61
N THR A 241 1.21 -6.27 -15.94
CA THR A 241 2.64 -6.31 -16.18
C THR A 241 2.81 -7.02 -17.49
N GLY A 242 3.09 -6.24 -18.53
CA GLY A 242 3.70 -6.75 -19.74
C GLY A 242 5.23 -6.67 -19.64
N ASP A 243 5.93 -7.48 -20.42
CA ASP A 243 7.34 -7.34 -20.72
C ASP A 243 7.44 -6.82 -22.17
N PRO A 244 7.80 -5.54 -22.37
CA PRO A 244 7.74 -4.90 -23.70
C PRO A 244 8.74 -5.50 -24.70
N ARG A 245 9.69 -6.31 -24.23
CA ARG A 245 10.64 -7.03 -25.08
C ARG A 245 9.98 -8.15 -25.87
N LEU A 246 8.88 -8.71 -25.37
CA LEU A 246 8.20 -9.83 -26.01
C LEU A 246 7.35 -9.36 -27.19
N ARG A 247 7.42 -10.11 -28.30
CA ARG A 247 6.59 -9.94 -29.49
C ARG A 247 5.87 -11.26 -29.81
N PRO A 248 4.66 -11.24 -30.38
CA PRO A 248 4.01 -12.46 -30.86
C PRO A 248 4.64 -12.93 -32.18
N ILE A 249 4.45 -14.21 -32.52
CA ILE A 249 4.73 -14.77 -33.86
C ILE A 249 3.40 -14.83 -34.60
N GLY A 250 3.20 -13.93 -35.56
CA GLY A 250 1.88 -13.65 -36.12
C GLY A 250 0.89 -13.29 -35.00
N ASP A 251 -0.21 -14.04 -34.90
CA ASP A 251 -1.24 -13.83 -33.86
C ASP A 251 -1.03 -14.68 -32.59
N ARG A 252 0.11 -15.38 -32.48
CA ARG A 252 0.34 -16.36 -31.40
C ARG A 252 1.43 -15.91 -30.45
N TRP A 253 1.23 -16.17 -29.16
CA TRP A 253 2.21 -15.87 -28.11
C TRP A 253 2.99 -17.11 -27.64
N ASN A 254 2.46 -18.31 -27.89
CA ASN A 254 3.07 -19.58 -27.51
C ASN A 254 4.45 -19.79 -28.15
N LEU A 255 5.27 -20.61 -27.51
CA LEU A 255 6.59 -21.01 -28.01
C LEU A 255 6.45 -22.01 -29.15
N THR A 256 7.23 -21.82 -30.23
CA THR A 256 7.47 -22.88 -31.21
C THR A 256 8.30 -24.01 -30.58
N ASP A 257 8.37 -25.17 -31.23
CA ASP A 257 9.21 -26.28 -30.74
C ASP A 257 10.69 -25.90 -30.68
N GLY A 258 11.16 -25.12 -31.67
CA GLY A 258 12.54 -24.61 -31.69
C GLY A 258 12.83 -23.63 -30.55
N GLU A 259 11.91 -22.69 -30.28
CA GLU A 259 12.05 -21.79 -29.14
C GLU A 259 12.01 -22.55 -27.80
N TRP A 260 11.13 -23.55 -27.68
CA TRP A 260 11.02 -24.38 -26.49
C TRP A 260 12.32 -25.10 -26.17
N MET A 261 13.01 -25.67 -27.17
CA MET A 261 14.30 -26.35 -26.96
C MET A 261 15.37 -25.48 -26.32
N VAL A 262 15.34 -24.16 -26.54
CA VAL A 262 16.27 -23.21 -25.92
C VAL A 262 15.74 -22.76 -24.56
N VAL A 263 14.46 -22.37 -24.49
CA VAL A 263 13.82 -21.89 -23.27
C VAL A 263 13.82 -22.95 -22.17
N GLU A 264 13.62 -24.22 -22.51
CA GLU A 264 13.65 -25.34 -21.57
C GLU A 264 14.97 -25.40 -20.78
N LYS A 265 16.09 -25.06 -21.42
CA LYS A 265 17.42 -25.05 -20.78
C LYS A 265 17.54 -23.94 -19.73
N PHE A 266 16.89 -22.79 -19.95
CA PHE A 266 16.79 -21.74 -18.95
C PHE A 266 15.85 -22.17 -17.81
N VAL A 267 14.75 -22.86 -18.12
CA VAL A 267 13.77 -23.31 -17.12
C VAL A 267 14.33 -24.44 -16.23
N PHE A 268 15.17 -25.31 -16.78
CA PHE A 268 15.80 -26.43 -16.10
C PHE A 268 17.32 -26.46 -16.29
N PRO A 269 18.09 -25.70 -15.49
CA PRO A 269 19.53 -25.85 -15.50
C PRO A 269 19.91 -27.29 -15.07
N GLN A 270 20.84 -27.90 -15.81
CA GLN A 270 21.23 -29.34 -15.86
C GLN A 270 21.46 -30.10 -14.54
N ARG A 271 21.33 -29.46 -13.37
CA ARG A 271 21.57 -30.05 -12.05
C ARG A 271 20.36 -30.07 -11.10
N SER A 272 19.20 -29.58 -11.54
CA SER A 272 18.00 -29.68 -10.71
C SER A 272 17.39 -31.07 -10.86
N SER A 273 17.50 -31.89 -9.81
CA SER A 273 16.79 -33.17 -9.72
C SER A 273 15.33 -32.97 -10.08
N SER A 274 14.80 -33.90 -10.89
CA SER A 274 13.50 -33.86 -11.53
C SER A 274 12.35 -33.84 -10.51
N ARG A 275 12.11 -32.66 -9.95
CA ARG A 275 10.91 -32.42 -9.15
C ARG A 275 9.72 -32.61 -10.08
N ARG A 276 8.88 -33.62 -9.81
CA ARG A 276 7.68 -33.88 -10.61
C ARG A 276 6.77 -32.66 -10.54
N TRP A 277 6.67 -31.93 -11.64
CA TRP A 277 5.66 -30.90 -11.80
C TRP A 277 4.31 -31.59 -12.01
N SER A 278 3.27 -31.09 -11.36
CA SER A 278 1.91 -31.61 -11.52
C SER A 278 1.24 -31.18 -12.84
N CYS A 279 1.93 -30.40 -13.66
CA CYS A 279 1.47 -29.94 -14.96
C CYS A 279 2.60 -29.99 -15.99
N ASN A 280 2.23 -29.93 -17.27
CA ASN A 280 3.17 -29.71 -18.35
C ASN A 280 3.85 -28.34 -18.15
N VAL A 281 5.17 -28.33 -18.05
CA VAL A 281 5.92 -27.10 -17.78
C VAL A 281 5.96 -26.18 -19.00
N ARG A 282 5.90 -26.74 -20.21
CA ARG A 282 5.78 -25.94 -21.44
C ARG A 282 4.52 -25.09 -21.42
N ASP A 283 3.37 -25.70 -21.09
CA ASP A 283 2.12 -24.96 -20.96
C ASP A 283 2.26 -23.84 -19.92
N ALA A 284 2.88 -24.13 -18.76
CA ALA A 284 3.10 -23.13 -17.73
C ALA A 284 3.93 -21.93 -18.24
N VAL A 285 5.01 -22.18 -18.97
CA VAL A 285 5.88 -21.15 -19.57
C VAL A 285 5.16 -20.38 -20.66
N ASP A 286 4.41 -21.04 -21.55
CA ASP A 286 3.56 -20.40 -22.54
C ASP A 286 2.56 -19.46 -21.87
N GLY A 287 1.93 -19.88 -20.77
CA GLY A 287 1.05 -19.04 -19.97
C GLY A 287 1.75 -17.79 -19.42
N VAL A 288 3.02 -17.92 -19.00
CA VAL A 288 3.84 -16.77 -18.59
C VAL A 288 4.08 -15.83 -19.78
N ILE A 289 4.47 -16.36 -20.94
CA ILE A 289 4.75 -15.55 -22.14
C ILE A 289 3.49 -14.84 -22.62
N VAL A 290 2.32 -15.51 -22.67
CA VAL A 290 1.04 -14.88 -23.00
C VAL A 290 0.72 -13.75 -22.02
N LYS A 291 0.85 -14.01 -20.71
CA LYS A 291 0.59 -13.02 -19.66
C LYS A 291 1.49 -11.80 -19.77
N MET A 292 2.78 -12.01 -20.01
CA MET A 292 3.78 -10.94 -20.09
C MET A 292 3.76 -10.26 -21.45
N GLY A 293 3.40 -10.95 -22.53
CA GLY A 293 3.29 -10.37 -23.86
C GLY A 293 2.08 -9.47 -24.02
N THR A 294 0.92 -9.96 -23.61
CA THR A 294 -0.36 -9.22 -23.72
C THR A 294 -0.60 -8.25 -22.58
N GLY A 295 0.14 -8.41 -21.48
CA GLY A 295 -0.14 -7.70 -20.24
C GLY A 295 -1.48 -8.10 -19.61
N MET A 296 -2.17 -9.19 -19.97
CA MET A 296 -3.46 -9.54 -19.34
C MET A 296 -3.34 -9.83 -17.83
N SER A 297 -4.42 -10.13 -17.10
CA SER A 297 -4.28 -10.57 -15.69
C SER A 297 -3.95 -12.07 -15.61
N TRP A 298 -3.35 -12.56 -14.51
CA TRP A 298 -3.12 -14.01 -14.35
C TRP A 298 -4.43 -14.80 -14.40
N ALA A 299 -5.53 -14.26 -13.84
CA ALA A 299 -6.86 -14.87 -13.91
C ALA A 299 -7.41 -14.95 -15.35
N GLY A 300 -6.90 -14.12 -16.26
CA GLY A 300 -7.25 -14.19 -17.69
C GLY A 300 -6.66 -15.42 -18.39
N LEU A 301 -5.68 -16.09 -17.79
CA LEU A 301 -5.09 -17.32 -18.31
C LEU A 301 -5.92 -18.58 -18.03
N ASP A 302 -7.00 -18.52 -17.25
CA ASP A 302 -7.77 -19.71 -16.88
C ASP A 302 -8.43 -20.41 -18.09
N ASN A 303 -8.52 -19.73 -19.24
CA ASN A 303 -8.94 -20.32 -20.52
C ASN A 303 -7.77 -20.97 -21.31
N SER A 304 -6.55 -20.97 -20.78
CA SER A 304 -5.38 -21.59 -21.39
C SER A 304 -5.15 -23.00 -20.84
N ARG A 305 -4.34 -23.82 -21.52
CA ARG A 305 -3.95 -25.16 -21.04
C ARG A 305 -3.18 -25.13 -19.72
N ALA A 306 -2.68 -23.97 -19.31
CA ALA A 306 -1.92 -23.77 -18.09
C ALA A 306 -2.76 -23.19 -16.96
N LYS A 307 -2.63 -23.75 -15.76
CA LYS A 307 -3.24 -23.15 -14.56
C LYS A 307 -2.52 -21.85 -14.22
N ALA A 308 -3.27 -20.75 -14.12
CA ALA A 308 -2.75 -19.41 -13.80
C ALA A 308 -1.81 -19.39 -12.58
N TYR A 309 -2.15 -20.16 -11.54
CA TYR A 309 -1.34 -20.31 -10.33
C TYR A 309 0.06 -20.86 -10.62
N VAL A 310 0.18 -21.89 -11.45
CA VAL A 310 1.47 -22.53 -11.75
C VAL A 310 2.35 -21.59 -12.58
N SER A 311 1.79 -20.96 -13.62
CA SER A 311 2.51 -19.96 -14.41
C SER A 311 3.00 -18.79 -13.55
N LYS A 312 2.16 -18.28 -12.63
CA LYS A 312 2.55 -17.22 -11.70
C LYS A 312 3.70 -17.62 -10.78
N GLN A 313 3.66 -18.83 -10.22
CA GLN A 313 4.74 -19.34 -9.35
C GLN A 313 6.04 -19.54 -10.13
N LEU A 314 5.95 -20.10 -11.34
CA LEU A 314 7.10 -20.32 -12.21
C LEU A 314 7.74 -18.98 -12.61
N TYR A 315 6.93 -18.00 -13.04
CA TYR A 315 7.41 -16.65 -13.34
C TYR A 315 8.12 -16.00 -12.15
N GLY A 316 7.51 -16.02 -10.96
CA GLY A 316 8.13 -15.46 -9.76
C GLY A 316 9.52 -16.07 -9.50
N ARG A 317 9.62 -17.40 -9.57
CA ARG A 317 10.91 -18.09 -9.42
C ARG A 317 11.93 -17.72 -10.48
N MET A 318 11.52 -17.64 -11.75
CA MET A 318 12.41 -17.26 -12.86
C MET A 318 12.84 -15.81 -12.79
N LYS A 319 11.98 -14.91 -12.28
CA LYS A 319 12.32 -13.50 -12.13
C LYS A 319 13.32 -13.29 -11.00
N THR A 320 13.13 -13.95 -9.85
CA THR A 320 14.04 -13.84 -8.69
C THR A 320 15.46 -14.30 -8.99
N ASN A 321 15.66 -15.28 -9.87
CA ASN A 321 17.00 -15.78 -10.24
C ASN A 321 17.48 -15.30 -11.61
N GLY A 322 16.88 -14.26 -12.19
CA GLY A 322 17.30 -13.64 -13.45
C GLY A 322 17.03 -14.47 -14.72
N ARG A 323 16.54 -15.71 -14.61
CA ARG A 323 16.28 -16.59 -15.76
C ARG A 323 15.17 -16.08 -16.67
N TRP A 324 14.21 -15.33 -16.13
CA TRP A 324 13.19 -14.67 -16.94
C TRP A 324 13.82 -13.67 -17.93
N ASP A 325 14.84 -12.93 -17.50
CA ASP A 325 15.46 -11.92 -18.36
C ASP A 325 16.22 -12.57 -19.53
N GLN A 326 16.86 -13.72 -19.29
CA GLN A 326 17.47 -14.56 -20.34
C GLN A 326 16.42 -15.06 -21.35
N ILE A 327 15.27 -15.54 -20.88
CA ILE A 327 14.18 -16.00 -21.74
C ILE A 327 13.64 -14.83 -22.58
N ALA A 328 13.38 -13.68 -21.95
CA ALA A 328 12.82 -12.52 -22.65
C ALA A 328 13.78 -11.95 -23.71
N GLU A 329 15.08 -11.94 -23.43
CA GLU A 329 16.12 -11.49 -24.36
C GLU A 329 16.28 -12.45 -25.56
N PHE A 330 16.29 -13.76 -25.30
CA PHE A 330 16.29 -14.77 -26.35
C PHE A 330 15.08 -14.61 -27.28
N LEU A 331 13.86 -14.55 -26.73
CA LEU A 331 12.64 -14.42 -27.53
C LEU A 331 12.56 -13.09 -28.29
N ALA A 332 13.06 -12.01 -27.70
CA ALA A 332 13.14 -10.72 -28.38
C ALA A 332 14.07 -10.77 -29.61
N SER A 333 15.15 -11.56 -29.52
CA SER A 333 16.13 -11.69 -30.60
C SER A 333 15.69 -12.69 -31.67
N SER A 334 15.15 -13.85 -31.28
CA SER A 334 14.73 -14.90 -32.21
C SER A 334 13.54 -14.50 -33.08
N ARG A 335 12.58 -13.74 -32.51
CA ARG A 335 11.36 -13.31 -33.21
C ARG A 335 11.53 -12.05 -34.07
N GLN A 336 12.73 -11.46 -34.10
CA GLN A 336 13.05 -10.35 -35.01
C GLN A 336 13.54 -10.82 -36.39
N GLN A 337 13.92 -12.10 -36.51
CA GLN A 337 14.53 -12.67 -37.72
C GLN A 337 13.51 -13.35 -38.64
N ASP A 338 12.28 -13.53 -38.16
CA ASP A 338 11.10 -13.99 -38.89
C ASP A 338 10.20 -12.79 -39.23
#